data_AF-V6AQL9-F1
#
_entry.id   AF-V6AQL9-F1
#
_cell.length_a   1.000
_cell.length_b   1.000
_cell.length_c   1.000
_cell.angle_alpha   90.00
_cell.angle_beta   90.00
_cell.angle_gamma   90.00
#
_symmetry.space_group_name_H-M   'P 1'
#
loop_
_entity.id
_entity.type
_entity.pdbx_description
1 polymer ?
#
loop_
_entity_poly.entity_id
_entity_poly.type
_entity_poly.pdbx_seq_one_letter_code
_entity_poly.pdbx_strand_id
1 'polypeptide(L)'
;MNKLFIAIIAVIVVTSGVSSVYAHKTVIVGPYEIEVGWRDEPPLVSQQNAVVFKITQDGSGVTNAFRDLTATIKSGSVSKQLDILSDVRAGHYYSKIIPTKVGTLVVELKGTINGVQVNEQVAIEDVEDINLLAFPPTSASGLPDLAQLKNAMSSLQKDVAQLKSGSMGPAQDADLGKSYDYAVFALGIGAAGVILAVVALIKRK
;
A
#
# COMPACT_ATOMS: atom_id res chain seq x y z
N MET A 1 32.28 -13.95 -44.95
CA MET A 1 31.62 -14.32 -43.68
C MET A 1 31.76 -15.82 -43.48
N ASN A 2 32.36 -16.25 -42.38
CA ASN A 2 32.52 -17.69 -42.09
C ASN A 2 31.14 -18.34 -42.00
N LYS A 3 30.96 -19.49 -42.66
CA LYS A 3 29.72 -20.28 -42.62
C LYS A 3 29.31 -20.62 -41.17
N LEU A 4 30.30 -20.74 -40.29
CA LEU A 4 30.13 -20.91 -38.84
C LEU A 4 29.43 -19.69 -38.18
N PHE A 5 29.73 -18.47 -38.63
CA PHE A 5 29.16 -17.24 -38.09
C PHE A 5 27.69 -17.08 -38.49
N ILE A 6 27.35 -17.48 -39.72
CA ILE A 6 25.96 -17.48 -40.22
C ILE A 6 25.14 -18.55 -39.50
N ALA A 7 25.72 -19.73 -39.24
CA ALA A 7 25.04 -20.80 -38.51
C ALA A 7 24.73 -20.42 -37.05
N ILE A 8 25.63 -19.71 -36.37
CA ILE A 8 25.40 -19.24 -34.99
C ILE A 8 24.29 -18.19 -34.93
N ILE A 9 24.24 -17.25 -35.89
CA ILE A 9 23.17 -16.24 -35.96
C ILE A 9 21.82 -16.92 -36.23
N ALA A 10 21.78 -17.92 -37.11
CA ALA A 10 20.55 -18.66 -37.42
C ALA A 10 20.01 -19.43 -36.21
N VAL A 11 20.89 -19.97 -35.35
CA VAL A 11 20.48 -20.69 -34.12
C VAL A 11 19.93 -19.72 -33.06
N ILE A 12 20.49 -18.52 -32.94
CA ILE A 12 20.03 -17.50 -31.96
C ILE A 12 18.63 -16.95 -32.30
N VAL A 13 18.30 -16.82 -33.60
CA VAL A 13 16.98 -16.33 -34.04
C VAL A 13 15.87 -17.37 -33.85
N VAL A 14 16.19 -18.67 -33.85
CA VAL A 14 15.20 -19.74 -33.67
C VAL A 14 14.83 -19.96 -32.20
N THR A 15 15.68 -19.59 -31.25
CA THR A 15 15.40 -19.69 -29.81
C THR A 15 14.72 -18.45 -29.23
N SER A 16 14.51 -17.39 -30.03
CA SER A 16 13.67 -16.25 -29.64
C SER A 16 12.20 -16.67 -29.76
N GLY A 17 11.78 -17.61 -28.92
CA GLY A 17 10.38 -17.93 -28.73
C GLY A 17 9.65 -16.64 -28.38
N VAL A 18 8.81 -16.17 -29.30
CA VAL A 18 7.87 -15.09 -29.04
C VAL A 18 6.90 -15.61 -27.97
N SER A 19 7.23 -15.39 -26.71
CA SER A 19 6.24 -15.45 -25.66
C SER A 19 5.23 -14.36 -26.00
N SER A 20 4.11 -14.76 -26.57
CA SER A 20 2.92 -13.92 -26.66
C SER A 20 2.57 -13.48 -25.24
N VAL A 21 3.05 -12.30 -24.85
CA VAL A 21 2.52 -11.56 -23.71
C VAL A 21 1.21 -10.97 -24.22
N TYR A 22 0.22 -11.83 -24.37
CA TYR A 22 -1.16 -11.39 -24.47
C TYR A 22 -1.59 -11.07 -23.05
N ALA A 23 -1.94 -9.80 -22.87
CA ALA A 23 -2.37 -9.26 -21.60
C ALA A 23 -3.73 -9.80 -21.14
N HIS A 24 -4.50 -10.35 -22.10
CA HIS A 24 -5.68 -11.16 -21.84
C HIS A 24 -5.33 -12.65 -21.91
N LYS A 25 -5.83 -13.41 -20.94
CA LYS A 25 -5.69 -14.87 -20.90
C LYS A 25 -6.92 -15.53 -21.49
N THR A 26 -6.70 -16.40 -22.47
CA THR A 26 -7.74 -17.18 -23.11
C THR A 26 -7.85 -18.56 -22.49
N VAL A 27 -9.08 -18.98 -22.15
CA VAL A 27 -9.44 -20.36 -21.82
C VAL A 27 -10.52 -20.86 -22.77
N ILE A 28 -10.46 -22.14 -23.12
CA ILE A 28 -11.41 -22.79 -24.04
C ILE A 28 -12.28 -23.74 -23.23
N VAL A 29 -13.60 -23.54 -23.28
CA VAL A 29 -14.58 -24.36 -22.56
C VAL A 29 -15.67 -24.81 -23.53
N GLY A 30 -15.59 -26.06 -23.98
CA GLY A 30 -16.48 -26.58 -25.01
C GLY A 30 -16.35 -25.75 -26.31
N PRO A 31 -17.44 -25.16 -26.84
CA PRO A 31 -17.39 -24.33 -28.05
C PRO A 31 -16.99 -22.87 -27.77
N TYR A 32 -16.72 -22.51 -26.51
CA TYR A 32 -16.49 -21.13 -26.10
C TYR A 32 -15.01 -20.83 -25.93
N GLU A 33 -14.60 -19.69 -26.48
CA GLU A 33 -13.35 -19.03 -26.18
C GLU A 33 -13.64 -17.87 -25.22
N ILE A 34 -13.01 -17.91 -24.04
CA ILE A 34 -13.21 -16.94 -22.97
C ILE A 34 -11.88 -16.24 -22.71
N GLU A 35 -11.78 -14.97 -23.09
CA GLU A 35 -10.64 -14.12 -22.77
C GLU A 35 -10.96 -13.31 -21.51
N VAL A 36 -10.01 -13.28 -20.56
CA VAL A 36 -10.13 -12.52 -19.30
C VAL A 36 -8.88 -11.68 -19.10
N GLY A 37 -9.04 -10.40 -18.73
CA GLY A 37 -7.91 -9.52 -18.46
C GLY A 37 -8.32 -8.16 -17.91
N TRP A 38 -7.45 -7.17 -18.08
CA TRP A 38 -7.69 -5.80 -17.64
C TRP A 38 -8.21 -4.93 -18.79
N ARG A 39 -8.98 -3.89 -18.44
CA ARG A 39 -9.40 -2.90 -19.44
C ARG A 39 -8.27 -1.95 -19.79
N ASP A 40 -7.64 -1.39 -18.77
CA ASP A 40 -6.54 -0.44 -18.89
C ASP A 40 -5.24 -1.13 -18.39
N GLU A 41 -4.21 -1.17 -19.23
CA GLU A 41 -2.97 -1.92 -18.99
C GLU A 41 -1.72 -1.00 -19.07
N PRO A 42 -0.75 -1.12 -18.15
CA PRO A 42 -0.74 -2.06 -17.03
C PRO A 42 -1.76 -1.67 -15.95
N PRO A 43 -2.33 -2.65 -15.23
CA PRO A 43 -3.25 -2.38 -14.13
C PRO A 43 -2.51 -1.74 -12.94
N LEU A 44 -2.87 -0.52 -12.54
CA LEU A 44 -2.20 0.18 -11.43
C LEU A 44 -2.97 0.08 -10.12
N VAL A 45 -2.23 -0.06 -9.02
CA VAL A 45 -2.78 -0.05 -7.66
C VAL A 45 -3.45 1.30 -7.33
N SER A 46 -4.55 1.25 -6.59
CA SER A 46 -5.36 2.40 -6.15
C SER A 46 -5.97 3.26 -7.27
N GLN A 47 -5.91 2.81 -8.52
CA GLN A 47 -6.59 3.45 -9.64
C GLN A 47 -7.83 2.65 -10.05
N GLN A 48 -8.92 3.33 -10.38
CA GLN A 48 -10.09 2.63 -10.91
C GLN A 48 -9.77 2.02 -12.28
N ASN A 49 -10.07 0.73 -12.41
CA ASN A 49 -9.93 -0.04 -13.64
C ASN A 49 -11.16 -0.95 -13.82
N ALA A 50 -11.13 -1.88 -14.77
CA ALA A 50 -12.11 -2.95 -14.88
C ALA A 50 -11.46 -4.27 -15.27
N VAL A 51 -12.02 -5.37 -14.79
CA VAL A 51 -11.79 -6.70 -15.36
C VAL A 51 -12.69 -6.82 -16.57
N VAL A 52 -12.14 -7.25 -17.70
CA VAL A 52 -12.88 -7.47 -18.95
C VAL A 52 -12.97 -8.95 -19.27
N PHE A 53 -14.07 -9.31 -19.92
CA PHE A 53 -14.36 -10.64 -20.41
C PHE A 53 -14.77 -10.53 -21.86
N LYS A 54 -14.21 -11.35 -22.73
CA LYS A 54 -14.69 -11.53 -24.10
C LYS A 54 -15.02 -13.01 -24.28
N ILE A 55 -16.28 -13.29 -24.56
CA ILE A 55 -16.81 -14.64 -24.73
C ILE A 55 -17.28 -14.79 -26.17
N THR A 56 -16.60 -15.65 -26.92
CA THR A 56 -16.91 -15.91 -28.32
C THR A 56 -17.17 -17.39 -28.56
N GLN A 57 -18.01 -17.68 -29.55
CA GLN A 57 -18.24 -19.00 -30.12
C GLN A 57 -18.02 -18.88 -31.62
N ASP A 58 -17.06 -19.63 -32.17
CA ASP A 58 -16.70 -19.58 -33.60
C ASP A 58 -16.43 -18.14 -34.10
N GLY A 59 -15.77 -17.33 -33.27
CA GLY A 59 -15.48 -15.91 -33.53
C GLY A 59 -16.65 -14.95 -33.33
N SER A 60 -17.85 -15.44 -33.05
CA SER A 60 -19.05 -14.61 -32.80
C SER A 60 -19.26 -14.37 -31.30
N GLY A 61 -19.54 -13.13 -30.91
CA GLY A 61 -19.75 -12.76 -29.52
C GLY A 61 -21.01 -13.37 -28.90
N VAL A 62 -20.87 -14.02 -27.74
CA VAL A 62 -21.98 -14.65 -27.02
C VAL A 62 -22.67 -13.62 -26.12
N THR A 63 -23.91 -13.28 -26.43
CA THR A 63 -24.75 -12.38 -25.61
C THR A 63 -25.38 -13.11 -24.42
N ASN A 64 -25.66 -12.40 -23.32
CA ASN A 64 -26.24 -12.94 -22.08
C ASN A 64 -25.46 -14.11 -21.45
N ALA A 65 -24.15 -14.18 -21.67
CA ALA A 65 -23.30 -15.25 -21.16
C ALA A 65 -23.27 -15.30 -19.62
N PHE A 66 -23.39 -14.13 -18.97
CA PHE A 66 -23.43 -13.99 -17.51
C PHE A 66 -24.82 -14.16 -16.88
N ARG A 67 -25.80 -14.69 -17.60
CA ARG A 67 -27.12 -15.00 -17.02
C ARG A 67 -27.01 -16.07 -15.93
N ASP A 68 -26.27 -17.14 -16.21
CA ASP A 68 -26.12 -18.31 -15.34
C ASP A 68 -24.64 -18.59 -14.99
N LEU A 69 -23.77 -17.60 -15.24
CA LEU A 69 -22.33 -17.64 -15.00
C LEU A 69 -21.96 -16.51 -14.02
N THR A 70 -21.10 -16.81 -13.05
CA THR A 70 -20.56 -15.79 -12.13
C THR A 70 -19.05 -15.68 -12.29
N ALA A 71 -18.52 -14.48 -12.04
CA ALA A 71 -17.09 -14.23 -11.93
C ALA A 71 -16.75 -13.76 -10.51
N THR A 72 -15.74 -14.38 -9.89
CA THR A 72 -15.23 -14.02 -8.58
C THR A 72 -13.75 -13.71 -8.68
N ILE A 73 -13.35 -12.50 -8.29
CA ILE A 73 -11.93 -12.13 -8.23
C ILE A 73 -11.36 -12.52 -6.86
N LYS A 74 -10.13 -13.04 -6.85
CA LYS A 74 -9.41 -13.51 -5.67
C LYS A 74 -8.03 -12.86 -5.59
N SER A 75 -7.65 -12.47 -4.38
CA SER A 75 -6.31 -12.01 -4.01
C SER A 75 -5.89 -12.73 -2.74
N GLY A 76 -5.04 -13.76 -2.89
CA GLY A 76 -4.72 -14.67 -1.79
C GLY A 76 -5.97 -15.32 -1.19
N SER A 77 -6.23 -15.09 0.10
CA SER A 77 -7.40 -15.61 0.82
C SER A 77 -8.66 -14.76 0.72
N VAL A 78 -8.59 -13.57 0.10
CA VAL A 78 -9.73 -12.65 -0.01
C VAL A 78 -10.37 -12.80 -1.38
N SER A 79 -11.70 -12.88 -1.41
CA SER A 79 -12.46 -12.97 -2.66
C SER A 79 -13.60 -11.94 -2.70
N LYS A 80 -13.98 -11.54 -3.91
CA LYS A 80 -15.12 -10.66 -4.18
C LYS A 80 -15.82 -11.13 -5.45
N GLN A 81 -17.13 -11.36 -5.39
CA GLN A 81 -17.92 -11.57 -6.59
C GLN A 81 -17.99 -10.25 -7.39
N LEU A 82 -17.70 -10.32 -8.68
CA LEU A 82 -17.72 -9.18 -9.58
C LEU A 82 -19.15 -8.88 -10.00
N ASP A 83 -19.48 -7.59 -10.05
CA ASP A 83 -20.73 -7.11 -10.62
C ASP A 83 -20.54 -6.92 -12.13
N ILE A 84 -21.14 -7.79 -12.92
CA ILE A 84 -20.85 -7.90 -14.36
C ILE A 84 -21.82 -7.02 -15.15
N LEU A 85 -21.25 -6.16 -15.97
CA LEU A 85 -21.95 -5.30 -16.91
C LEU A 85 -21.65 -5.75 -18.34
N SER A 86 -22.66 -5.65 -19.21
CA SER A 86 -22.50 -5.89 -20.65
C SER A 86 -21.96 -4.64 -21.34
N ASP A 87 -21.07 -4.84 -22.31
CA ASP A 87 -20.64 -3.80 -23.25
C ASP A 87 -21.61 -3.72 -24.45
N VAL A 88 -21.52 -2.65 -25.25
CA VAL A 88 -22.26 -2.52 -26.51
C VAL A 88 -21.82 -3.55 -27.56
N ARG A 89 -20.58 -4.04 -27.45
CA ARG A 89 -20.05 -5.09 -28.33
C ARG A 89 -20.52 -6.47 -27.85
N ALA A 90 -21.16 -7.24 -28.74
CA ALA A 90 -21.60 -8.58 -28.43
C ALA A 90 -20.44 -9.46 -27.92
N GLY A 91 -20.69 -10.22 -26.85
CA GLY A 91 -19.68 -11.07 -26.22
C GLY A 91 -18.73 -10.35 -25.27
N HIS A 92 -18.75 -9.02 -25.19
CA HIS A 92 -17.90 -8.26 -24.28
C HIS A 92 -18.64 -7.88 -22.99
N TYR A 93 -17.99 -8.13 -21.87
CA TYR A 93 -18.48 -7.81 -20.53
C TYR A 93 -17.35 -7.23 -19.69
N TYR A 94 -17.70 -6.52 -18.63
CA TYR A 94 -16.71 -5.95 -17.72
C TYR A 94 -17.25 -5.76 -16.31
N SER A 95 -16.35 -5.63 -15.34
CA SER A 95 -16.67 -5.24 -13.98
C SER A 95 -15.68 -4.21 -13.45
N LYS A 96 -16.20 -3.08 -12.95
CA LYS A 96 -15.36 -2.00 -12.42
C LYS A 96 -14.83 -2.36 -11.04
N ILE A 97 -13.53 -2.22 -10.84
CA ILE A 97 -12.88 -2.45 -9.55
C ILE A 97 -11.77 -1.42 -9.32
N ILE A 98 -11.36 -1.28 -8.06
CA ILE A 98 -10.14 -0.57 -7.68
C ILE A 98 -9.24 -1.62 -7.01
N PRO A 99 -8.17 -2.10 -7.65
CA PRO A 99 -7.20 -2.95 -6.99
C PRO A 99 -6.49 -2.15 -5.90
N THR A 100 -6.33 -2.74 -4.72
CA THR A 100 -5.76 -2.04 -3.54
C THR A 100 -4.40 -2.58 -3.12
N LYS A 101 -3.90 -3.60 -3.82
CA LYS A 101 -2.59 -4.20 -3.61
C LYS A 101 -1.97 -4.57 -4.95
N VAL A 102 -0.65 -4.50 -5.01
CA VAL A 102 0.15 -5.01 -6.12
C VAL A 102 0.16 -6.53 -6.15
N GLY A 103 0.42 -7.10 -7.34
CA GLY A 103 0.58 -8.53 -7.57
C GLY A 103 -0.62 -9.20 -8.26
N THR A 104 -0.52 -10.51 -8.41
CA THR A 104 -1.44 -11.33 -9.20
C THR A 104 -2.85 -11.37 -8.59
N LEU A 105 -3.85 -11.21 -9.44
CA LEU A 105 -5.25 -11.51 -9.13
C LEU A 105 -5.71 -12.72 -9.94
N VAL A 106 -6.60 -13.52 -9.36
CA VAL A 106 -7.19 -14.69 -10.02
C VAL A 106 -8.68 -14.48 -10.19
N VAL A 107 -9.19 -14.67 -11.40
CA VAL A 107 -10.62 -14.63 -11.70
C VAL A 107 -11.15 -16.05 -11.83
N GLU A 108 -12.07 -16.42 -10.95
CA GLU A 108 -12.80 -17.68 -11.00
C GLU A 108 -14.13 -17.49 -11.73
N LEU A 109 -14.35 -18.26 -12.79
CA LEU A 109 -15.57 -18.33 -13.56
C LEU A 109 -16.31 -19.62 -13.22
N LYS A 110 -17.55 -19.50 -12.72
CA LYS A 110 -18.33 -20.66 -12.29
C LYS A 110 -19.80 -20.55 -12.67
N GLY A 111 -20.35 -21.61 -13.27
CA GLY A 111 -21.76 -21.66 -13.67
C GLY A 111 -21.92 -22.32 -15.02
N THR A 112 -22.80 -21.76 -15.86
CA THR A 112 -23.02 -22.28 -17.23
C THR A 112 -23.17 -21.17 -18.25
N ILE A 113 -22.72 -21.43 -19.48
CA ILE A 113 -23.01 -20.63 -20.67
C ILE A 113 -23.86 -21.50 -21.58
N ASN A 114 -25.14 -21.15 -21.76
CA ASN A 114 -26.11 -21.91 -22.55
C ASN A 114 -26.13 -23.42 -22.22
N GLY A 115 -26.00 -23.78 -20.94
CA GLY A 115 -25.99 -25.15 -20.45
C GLY A 115 -24.63 -25.85 -20.46
N VAL A 116 -23.59 -25.26 -21.07
CA VAL A 116 -22.20 -25.77 -20.96
C VAL A 116 -21.62 -25.34 -19.62
N GLN A 117 -21.14 -26.30 -18.84
CA GLN A 117 -20.55 -26.03 -17.53
C GLN A 117 -19.20 -25.31 -17.67
N VAL A 118 -19.03 -24.23 -16.90
CA VAL A 118 -17.79 -23.47 -16.78
C VAL A 118 -17.32 -23.52 -15.32
N ASN A 119 -16.06 -23.89 -15.13
CA ASN A 119 -15.40 -23.91 -13.82
C ASN A 119 -13.90 -23.62 -13.99
N GLU A 120 -13.59 -22.39 -14.39
CA GLU A 120 -12.24 -21.97 -14.77
C GLU A 120 -11.66 -21.01 -13.74
N GLN A 121 -10.34 -21.05 -13.58
CA GLN A 121 -9.59 -20.09 -12.78
C GLN A 121 -8.48 -19.50 -13.64
N VAL A 122 -8.53 -18.18 -13.81
CA VAL A 122 -7.64 -17.45 -14.71
C VAL A 122 -6.82 -16.45 -13.89
N ALA A 123 -5.51 -16.69 -13.80
CA ALA A 123 -4.58 -15.70 -13.26
C ALA A 123 -4.36 -14.60 -14.30
N ILE A 124 -4.88 -13.40 -14.02
CA ILE A 124 -4.70 -12.21 -14.87
C ILE A 124 -3.39 -11.51 -14.50
N GLU A 125 -2.98 -10.54 -15.32
CA GLU A 125 -1.74 -9.80 -15.11
C GLU A 125 -1.68 -9.13 -13.74
N ASP A 126 -0.44 -9.01 -13.24
CA ASP A 126 -0.14 -8.45 -11.95
C ASP A 126 -0.48 -6.96 -11.90
N VAL A 127 -1.13 -6.56 -10.81
CA VAL A 127 -1.30 -5.14 -10.49
C VAL A 127 0.07 -4.53 -10.18
N GLU A 128 0.42 -3.48 -10.92
CA GLU A 128 1.68 -2.76 -10.81
C GLU A 128 1.60 -1.56 -9.85
N ASP A 129 2.77 -1.12 -9.40
CA ASP A 129 2.91 0.07 -8.59
C ASP A 129 2.84 1.33 -9.47
N ILE A 130 2.01 2.29 -9.07
CA ILE A 130 1.86 3.57 -9.77
C ILE A 130 3.19 4.34 -9.91
N ASN A 131 4.15 4.13 -9.00
CA ASN A 131 5.45 4.80 -9.01
C ASN A 131 6.35 4.37 -10.17
N LEU A 132 6.06 3.26 -10.84
CA LEU A 132 6.76 2.86 -12.07
C LEU A 132 6.50 3.82 -13.23
N LEU A 133 5.33 4.46 -13.24
CA LEU A 133 4.89 5.36 -14.31
C LEU A 133 4.82 6.84 -13.88
N ALA A 134 4.77 7.12 -12.57
CA ALA A 134 4.62 8.47 -12.05
C ALA A 134 5.82 9.37 -12.40
N PHE A 135 5.53 10.56 -12.93
CA PHE A 135 6.53 11.60 -13.15
C PHE A 135 5.98 12.99 -12.77
N PRO A 136 6.69 13.77 -11.93
CA PRO A 136 7.88 13.38 -11.18
C PRO A 136 7.57 12.23 -10.20
N PRO A 137 8.58 11.42 -9.79
CA PRO A 137 8.33 10.25 -8.95
C PRO A 137 7.70 10.67 -7.63
N THR A 138 6.55 10.09 -7.30
CA THR A 138 5.94 10.25 -5.98
C THR A 138 6.61 9.29 -5.00
N SER A 139 6.99 9.75 -3.80
CA SER A 139 7.45 8.83 -2.76
C SER A 139 6.27 8.01 -2.24
N ALA A 140 6.02 6.84 -2.83
CA ALA A 140 5.22 5.70 -2.34
C ALA A 140 3.81 5.93 -1.75
N SER A 141 3.27 7.15 -1.66
CA SER A 141 2.04 7.39 -0.90
C SER A 141 1.21 8.62 -1.30
N GLY A 142 1.65 9.45 -2.26
CA GLY A 142 0.93 10.71 -2.57
C GLY A 142 0.80 11.67 -1.37
N LEU A 143 1.51 11.38 -0.28
CA LEU A 143 1.62 12.18 0.93
C LEU A 143 2.97 12.89 0.89
N PRO A 144 3.04 14.16 1.32
CA PRO A 144 4.31 14.81 1.57
C PRO A 144 5.16 13.94 2.50
N ASP A 145 6.30 13.51 1.97
CA ASP A 145 7.48 13.01 2.65
C ASP A 145 7.23 12.31 4.00
N LEU A 146 7.06 10.98 3.95
CA LEU A 146 6.96 10.13 5.15
C LEU A 146 8.13 10.37 6.13
N ALA A 147 9.28 10.86 5.64
CA ALA A 147 10.37 11.29 6.53
C ALA A 147 10.00 12.53 7.35
N GLN A 148 9.33 13.53 6.75
CA GLN A 148 8.81 14.70 7.49
C GLN A 148 7.74 14.28 8.49
N LEU A 149 6.85 13.35 8.14
CA LEU A 149 5.86 12.83 9.08
C LEU A 149 6.51 12.05 10.23
N LYS A 150 7.51 11.21 9.95
CA LYS A 150 8.27 10.47 10.96
C LYS A 150 9.04 11.41 11.88
N ASN A 151 9.61 12.47 11.33
CA ASN A 151 10.29 13.52 12.11
C ASN A 151 9.28 14.26 13.00
N ALA A 152 8.12 14.66 12.47
CA ALA A 152 7.07 15.32 13.25
C ALA A 152 6.52 14.41 14.36
N MET A 153 6.33 13.11 14.09
CA MET A 153 5.89 12.14 15.09
C MET A 153 6.95 11.92 16.17
N SER A 154 8.23 11.86 15.79
CA SER A 154 9.35 11.71 16.73
C SER A 154 9.45 12.93 17.65
N SER A 155 9.27 14.14 17.10
CA SER A 155 9.16 15.38 17.89
C SER A 155 7.97 15.34 18.84
N LEU A 156 6.79 14.92 18.36
CA LEU A 156 5.60 14.82 19.21
C LEU A 156 5.76 13.79 20.34
N GLN A 157 6.39 12.64 20.07
CA GLN A 157 6.72 11.64 21.10
C GLN A 157 7.67 12.20 22.15
N LYS A 158 8.65 13.01 21.72
CA LYS A 158 9.58 13.70 22.61
C LYS A 158 8.87 14.73 23.48
N ASP A 159 7.99 15.55 22.89
CA ASP A 159 7.22 16.56 23.61
C ASP A 159 6.29 15.91 24.66
N VAL A 160 5.58 14.83 24.29
CA VAL A 160 4.73 14.08 25.23
C VAL A 160 5.55 13.44 26.35
N ALA A 161 6.75 12.91 26.04
CA ALA A 161 7.66 12.38 27.06
C ALA A 161 8.15 13.47 28.02
N GLN A 162 8.48 14.66 27.50
CA GLN A 162 8.91 15.81 28.31
C GLN A 162 7.78 16.38 29.17
N LEU A 163 6.55 16.42 28.66
CA LEU A 163 5.36 16.81 29.42
C LEU A 163 5.05 15.81 30.54
N LYS A 164 5.17 14.51 30.24
CA LYS A 164 4.94 13.43 31.21
C LYS A 164 6.05 13.35 32.27
N SER A 165 7.29 13.73 31.93
CA SER A 165 8.40 13.83 32.86
C SER A 165 8.42 15.14 33.66
N GLY A 166 7.40 16.00 33.52
CA GLY A 166 7.34 17.29 34.19
C GLY A 166 8.48 18.25 33.80
N SER A 167 9.16 17.98 32.69
CA SER A 167 10.35 18.70 32.25
C SER A 167 9.99 19.69 31.15
N MET A 168 9.15 20.67 31.48
CA MET A 168 9.10 21.90 30.71
C MET A 168 10.33 22.72 31.12
N GLY A 169 11.26 22.94 30.20
CA GLY A 169 12.39 23.85 30.44
C GLY A 169 12.66 24.71 29.20
N PRO A 170 13.00 26.00 29.32
CA PRO A 170 12.98 26.87 30.49
C PRO A 170 11.92 27.98 30.33
N ALA A 171 10.97 28.09 31.27
CA ALA A 171 10.71 29.42 31.77
C ALA A 171 11.92 29.75 32.65
N GLN A 172 12.53 30.88 32.37
CA GLN A 172 13.63 31.46 33.10
C GLN A 172 13.23 31.62 34.57
N ASP A 173 13.43 30.59 35.39
CA ASP A 173 13.26 30.69 36.83
C ASP A 173 14.22 29.75 37.53
N ALA A 174 14.99 30.37 38.42
CA ALA A 174 16.09 29.78 39.14
C ALA A 174 15.67 28.48 39.82
N ASP A 175 16.57 27.51 39.79
CA ASP A 175 16.66 26.32 40.63
C ASP A 175 16.00 26.49 42.02
N LEU A 176 14.67 26.28 42.11
CA LEU A 176 13.90 26.39 43.34
C LEU A 176 14.21 25.23 44.30
N GLY A 177 14.78 24.13 43.78
CA GLY A 177 15.21 22.98 44.58
C GLY A 177 16.47 23.28 45.38
N LYS A 178 17.51 23.83 44.75
CA LYS A 178 18.72 24.24 45.50
C LYS A 178 18.53 25.55 46.25
N SER A 179 17.70 26.47 45.76
CA SER A 179 17.41 27.73 46.48
C SER A 179 16.71 27.48 47.82
N TYR A 180 15.84 26.45 47.92
CA TYR A 180 15.19 26.13 49.20
C TYR A 180 16.18 25.58 50.23
N ASP A 181 17.09 24.68 49.83
CA ASP A 181 18.12 24.15 50.72
C ASP A 181 19.11 25.24 51.17
N TYR A 182 19.52 26.14 50.26
CA TYR A 182 20.37 27.29 50.62
C TYR A 182 19.62 28.31 51.49
N ALA A 183 18.33 28.57 51.24
CA ALA A 183 17.54 29.49 52.05
C ALA A 183 17.31 28.97 53.47
N VAL A 184 17.01 27.68 53.61
CA VAL A 184 16.86 27.01 54.93
C VAL A 184 18.19 26.98 55.68
N PHE A 185 19.31 26.72 55.00
CA PHE A 185 20.64 26.76 55.62
C PHE A 185 21.03 28.18 56.07
N ALA A 186 20.77 29.20 55.25
CA ALA A 186 21.05 30.60 55.59
C ALA A 186 20.19 31.12 56.77
N LEU A 187 18.91 30.73 56.82
CA LEU A 187 18.03 31.01 57.96
C LEU A 187 18.53 30.35 59.25
N GLY A 188 19.05 29.12 59.16
CA GLY A 188 19.64 28.41 60.30
C GLY A 188 20.87 29.11 60.89
N ILE A 189 21.78 29.59 60.03
CA ILE A 189 22.97 30.34 60.48
C ILE A 189 22.57 31.70 61.06
N GLY A 190 21.59 32.39 60.47
CA GLY A 190 21.09 33.66 60.98
C GLY A 190 20.51 33.53 62.40
N ALA A 191 19.70 32.50 62.64
CA ALA A 191 19.13 32.23 63.96
C ALA A 191 20.23 31.91 65.00
N ALA A 192 21.24 31.11 64.64
CA ALA A 192 22.36 30.81 65.53
C ALA A 192 23.17 32.07 65.88
N GLY A 193 23.38 32.97 64.91
CA GLY A 193 24.09 34.23 65.12
C GLY A 193 23.35 35.16 66.09
N VAL A 194 22.03 35.27 65.98
CA VAL A 194 21.21 36.08 66.90
C VAL A 194 21.24 35.50 68.32
N ILE A 195 21.15 34.18 68.47
CA ILE A 195 21.24 33.52 69.78
C ILE A 195 22.59 33.79 70.42
N LEU A 196 23.69 33.64 69.68
CA LEU A 196 25.03 33.95 70.19
C LEU A 196 25.18 35.43 70.57
N ALA A 197 24.61 36.34 69.78
CA ALA A 197 24.62 37.78 70.09
C ALA A 197 23.86 38.09 71.39
N VAL A 198 22.68 37.48 71.60
CA VAL A 198 21.90 37.63 72.83
C VAL A 198 22.65 37.04 74.04
N VAL A 199 23.22 35.86 73.91
CA VAL A 199 24.03 35.22 74.98
C VAL A 199 25.25 36.08 75.31
N ALA A 200 25.93 36.64 74.31
CA ALA A 200 27.06 37.55 74.52
C ALA A 200 26.63 38.84 75.24
N LEU A 201 25.43 39.37 74.95
CA LEU A 201 24.89 40.57 75.61
C LEU A 201 24.49 40.31 77.06
N ILE A 202 23.95 39.12 77.36
CA ILE A 202 23.59 38.70 78.73
C ILE A 202 24.86 38.43 79.57
N LYS A 203 25.92 37.86 78.98
CA LYS A 203 27.21 37.65 79.67
C LYS A 203 28.05 38.92 79.84
N ARG A 204 27.68 40.03 79.20
CA ARG A 204 28.36 41.34 79.32
C ARG A 204 27.74 42.23 80.40
N LYS A 205 27.34 41.62 81.52
CA LYS A 205 27.03 42.33 82.77
C LYS A 205 27.93 41.81 83.87
#